data_AF-A0A5N9G5T7-F1
#
_entry.id   AF-A0A5N9G5T7-F1
#
_cell.length_a   1.000
_cell.length_b   1.000
_cell.length_c   1.000
_cell.angle_alpha   90.00
_cell.angle_beta   90.00
_cell.angle_gamma   90.00
#
_symmetry.space_group_name_H-M   'P 1'
#
loop_
_entity.id
_entity.type
_entity.pdbx_description
1 polymer ?
#
loop_
_entity_poly.entity_id
_entity_poly.type
_entity_poly.pdbx_seq_one_letter_code
_entity_poly.pdbx_strand_id
1 'polypeptide(L)'
;MMYHTRVMQQIKLPGISLVLGVGSAIAAFALYLSTLAPTLSWGWRGMGVDGGELLAAAHSLGVPHPSGYPTYMLFLKGFGSIVAIGDFAFRGNLASVVLGALTVGLLYWVTLVIARGQYRDSPEWLVALVSSFAALTFAATPLFWSQAVITEVYTLNTVFVGALAVLALHIVTGSWRNRPRSERHMQRMLAVFGLLVGLGMGNHLTLLAIAAPLALWIAIQTRPRVADVAWGVAALAVGLSVYAYLPIRAGAGPAVNWGDASSSDGFIWMLSGRAYQDYVFGIPLDSIGARLADWLDLVFIQFNPLGLFFVLVGIAAVAKTEQWLFRMIVLSIAGLFGYAIAYNTFDAEVLTIPAFFLLSACSGLGLLAVLTNVSRWASEGSRHRTRSRSRKNILKGWRSAPFLLVVAFVAVPVGTVAMNYSSQDLSDDRRAEEFAEAAIDMASPGSVVIADGEAKTFALWYETFVERPESEVIPISARLLQFDWYGPSLNERYPGQLPAEWPSDVLGALEAIIDHTAVESGVYLTYFSPDLAENYALSLQPHGLYKVGLR
;
A
#
# COMPACT_ATOMS: atom_id res chain seq x y z
N MET A 1 27.03 -28.19 51.41
CA MET A 1 25.60 -28.53 51.59
C MET A 1 24.79 -27.24 51.40
N MET A 2 24.56 -26.87 50.14
CA MET A 2 23.23 -26.75 49.52
C MET A 2 22.21 -25.93 50.32
N TYR A 3 21.94 -24.70 49.87
CA TYR A 3 20.58 -24.18 49.81
C TYR A 3 20.39 -23.44 48.48
N HIS A 4 19.82 -24.17 47.52
CA HIS A 4 19.11 -23.61 46.39
C HIS A 4 17.89 -22.86 46.92
N THR A 5 17.74 -21.59 46.55
CA THR A 5 16.42 -20.96 46.50
C THR A 5 16.20 -20.48 45.07
N ARG A 6 15.42 -21.29 44.35
CA ARG A 6 14.81 -20.93 43.06
C ARG A 6 14.04 -19.62 43.27
N VAL A 7 14.55 -18.53 42.72
CA VAL A 7 13.72 -17.37 42.44
C VAL A 7 12.73 -17.81 41.39
N MET A 8 11.46 -17.95 41.79
CA MET A 8 10.35 -18.04 40.85
C MET A 8 10.49 -16.87 39.88
N GLN A 9 10.72 -17.18 38.59
CA GLN A 9 10.51 -16.22 37.52
C GLN A 9 9.03 -15.84 37.57
N GLN A 10 8.71 -14.75 38.25
CA GLN A 10 7.44 -14.07 38.04
C GLN A 10 7.34 -13.82 36.54
N ILE A 11 6.31 -14.38 35.91
CA ILE A 11 5.92 -14.03 34.55
C ILE A 11 5.69 -12.52 34.60
N LYS A 12 6.68 -11.74 34.13
CA LYS A 12 6.54 -10.30 34.02
C LYS A 12 5.40 -10.09 33.03
N LEU A 13 4.26 -9.62 33.53
CA LEU A 13 3.18 -9.16 32.67
C LEU A 13 3.77 -8.23 31.60
N PRO A 14 3.35 -8.34 30.34
CA PRO A 14 3.82 -7.46 29.29
C PRO A 14 3.60 -6.01 29.72
N GLY A 15 4.61 -5.16 29.53
CA GLY A 15 4.49 -3.73 29.86
C GLY A 15 3.36 -3.09 29.07
N ILE A 16 2.71 -2.07 29.65
CA ILE A 16 1.54 -1.38 29.06
C ILE A 16 1.73 -0.98 27.59
N SER A 17 2.95 -0.60 27.20
CA SER A 17 3.28 -0.24 25.82
C SER A 17 3.17 -1.43 24.85
N LEU A 18 3.60 -2.62 25.27
CA LEU A 18 3.44 -3.82 24.42
C LEU A 18 1.96 -4.17 24.26
N VAL A 19 1.20 -4.11 25.36
CA VAL A 19 -0.25 -4.40 25.34
C VAL A 19 -0.99 -3.42 24.43
N LEU A 20 -0.71 -2.12 24.53
CA LEU A 20 -1.37 -1.11 23.68
C LEU A 20 -0.93 -1.20 22.22
N GLY A 21 0.34 -1.53 21.94
CA GLY A 21 0.80 -1.73 20.57
C GLY A 21 0.13 -2.92 19.88
N VAL A 22 0.08 -4.07 20.56
CA VAL A 22 -0.64 -5.26 20.07
C VAL A 22 -2.13 -4.98 19.98
N GLY A 23 -2.72 -4.30 20.98
CA GLY A 23 -4.12 -3.90 20.98
C GLY A 23 -4.49 -3.01 19.79
N SER A 24 -3.65 -2.04 19.43
CA SER A 24 -3.85 -1.20 18.24
C SER A 24 -3.82 -2.02 16.93
N ALA A 25 -2.88 -2.95 16.79
CA ALA A 25 -2.83 -3.83 15.62
C ALA A 25 -4.05 -4.75 15.54
N ILE A 26 -4.50 -5.32 16.66
CA ILE A 26 -5.71 -6.16 16.72
C ILE A 26 -6.96 -5.35 16.40
N ALA A 27 -7.08 -4.13 16.89
CA ALA A 27 -8.21 -3.26 16.58
C ALA A 27 -8.28 -2.90 15.09
N ALA A 28 -7.12 -2.60 14.47
CA ALA A 28 -7.05 -2.39 13.02
C ALA A 28 -7.39 -3.66 12.24
N PHE A 29 -6.86 -4.81 12.64
CA PHE A 29 -7.21 -6.10 12.05
C PHE A 29 -8.71 -6.36 12.09
N ALA A 30 -9.36 -6.13 13.23
CA ALA A 30 -10.79 -6.31 13.39
C ALA A 30 -11.60 -5.36 12.49
N LEU A 31 -11.20 -4.09 12.40
CA LEU A 31 -11.82 -3.09 11.53
C LEU A 31 -11.75 -3.50 10.05
N TYR A 32 -10.57 -3.86 9.58
CA TYR A 32 -10.36 -4.22 8.18
C TYR A 32 -11.01 -5.56 7.84
N LEU A 33 -10.92 -6.55 8.74
CA LEU A 33 -11.57 -7.84 8.53
C LEU A 33 -13.10 -7.70 8.45
N SER A 34 -13.71 -6.82 9.25
CA SER A 34 -15.16 -6.62 9.23
C SER A 34 -15.68 -5.83 8.03
N THR A 35 -14.78 -5.22 7.25
CA THR A 35 -15.12 -4.40 6.06
C THR A 35 -14.46 -4.91 4.78
N LEU A 36 -13.87 -6.10 4.86
CA LEU A 36 -13.13 -6.78 3.82
C LEU A 36 -14.03 -7.11 2.62
N ALA A 37 -13.56 -6.86 1.39
CA ALA A 37 -14.24 -7.38 0.20
C ALA A 37 -14.28 -8.92 0.22
N PRO A 38 -15.46 -9.55 0.04
CA PRO A 38 -15.61 -11.00 0.19
C PRO A 38 -14.95 -11.81 -0.93
N THR A 39 -14.61 -11.15 -2.04
CA THR A 39 -14.07 -11.71 -3.30
C THR A 39 -13.38 -10.58 -4.08
N LEU A 40 -13.19 -10.72 -5.39
CA LEU A 40 -12.68 -9.66 -6.26
C LEU A 40 -13.56 -8.40 -6.19
N SER A 41 -12.93 -7.25 -6.00
CA SER A 41 -13.59 -5.94 -5.92
C SER A 41 -12.78 -4.90 -6.69
N TRP A 42 -13.46 -3.93 -7.29
CA TRP A 42 -12.82 -2.73 -7.86
C TRP A 42 -12.50 -1.66 -6.80
N GLY A 43 -12.75 -1.96 -5.53
CA GLY A 43 -12.46 -1.09 -4.40
C GLY A 43 -13.36 0.15 -4.31
N TRP A 44 -13.04 0.96 -3.30
CA TRP A 44 -13.66 2.26 -3.10
C TRP A 44 -13.26 3.22 -4.22
N ARG A 45 -14.26 3.80 -4.92
CA ARG A 45 -14.07 4.73 -6.06
C ARG A 45 -13.22 4.19 -7.22
N GLY A 46 -13.11 2.87 -7.38
CA GLY A 46 -12.29 2.28 -8.45
C GLY A 46 -10.79 2.23 -8.12
N MET A 47 -10.38 2.50 -6.89
CA MET A 47 -8.96 2.43 -6.45
C MET A 47 -8.54 1.00 -6.07
N GLY A 48 -9.04 0.00 -6.78
CA GLY A 48 -8.77 -1.42 -6.57
C GLY A 48 -8.82 -2.24 -7.86
N VAL A 49 -8.69 -1.58 -9.00
CA VAL A 49 -8.87 -2.20 -10.32
C VAL A 49 -7.77 -3.19 -10.65
N ASP A 50 -6.56 -2.96 -10.15
CA ASP A 50 -5.38 -3.78 -10.43
C ASP A 50 -5.44 -5.13 -9.73
N GLY A 51 -6.25 -5.25 -8.66
CA GLY A 51 -6.39 -6.48 -7.88
C GLY A 51 -6.63 -7.73 -8.72
N GLY A 52 -7.47 -7.66 -9.77
CA GLY A 52 -7.75 -8.80 -10.64
C GLY A 52 -6.52 -9.29 -11.40
N GLU A 53 -5.72 -8.36 -11.91
CA GLU A 53 -4.47 -8.68 -12.59
C GLU A 53 -3.42 -9.18 -11.62
N LEU A 54 -3.24 -8.51 -10.49
CA LEU A 54 -2.26 -8.89 -9.46
C LEU A 54 -2.55 -10.30 -8.94
N LEU A 55 -3.82 -10.64 -8.73
CA LEU A 55 -4.25 -11.99 -8.35
C LEU A 55 -3.99 -13.01 -9.45
N ALA A 56 -4.38 -12.72 -10.70
CA ALA A 56 -4.16 -13.63 -11.84
C ALA A 56 -2.67 -13.87 -12.10
N ALA A 57 -1.86 -12.81 -12.05
CA ALA A 57 -0.42 -12.88 -12.17
C ALA A 57 0.19 -13.65 -10.99
N ALA A 58 -0.15 -13.33 -9.74
CA ALA A 58 0.38 -14.06 -8.59
C ALA A 58 0.01 -15.54 -8.65
N HIS A 59 -1.24 -15.89 -8.96
CA HIS A 59 -1.72 -17.28 -9.07
C HIS A 59 -0.90 -18.09 -10.08
N SER A 60 -0.63 -17.51 -11.25
CA SER A 60 0.13 -18.14 -12.35
C SER A 60 1.65 -17.90 -12.27
N LEU A 61 2.14 -17.19 -11.25
CA LEU A 61 3.52 -16.67 -11.19
C LEU A 61 3.88 -15.92 -12.49
N GLY A 62 2.99 -15.04 -12.94
CA GLY A 62 3.11 -14.17 -14.10
C GLY A 62 3.75 -12.82 -13.82
N VAL A 63 3.78 -11.97 -14.84
CA VAL A 63 4.35 -10.62 -14.82
C VAL A 63 3.22 -9.62 -15.08
N PRO A 64 2.68 -8.96 -14.05
CA PRO A 64 1.66 -7.93 -14.22
C PRO A 64 2.27 -6.65 -14.81
N HIS A 65 1.45 -5.63 -14.99
CA HIS A 65 1.87 -4.32 -15.47
C HIS A 65 3.12 -3.74 -14.76
N PRO A 66 3.87 -2.83 -15.42
CA PRO A 66 5.10 -2.29 -14.85
C PRO A 66 4.93 -1.67 -13.45
N SER A 67 5.82 -1.91 -12.49
CA SER A 67 7.16 -2.51 -12.63
C SER A 67 7.21 -4.04 -12.48
N GLY A 68 6.07 -4.73 -12.53
CA GLY A 68 5.94 -6.18 -12.40
C GLY A 68 5.98 -6.71 -10.96
N TYR A 69 6.19 -5.83 -9.98
CA TYR A 69 6.03 -6.07 -8.53
C TYR A 69 6.53 -7.43 -8.00
N PRO A 70 7.76 -7.86 -8.34
CA PRO A 70 8.21 -9.24 -8.09
C PRO A 70 8.21 -9.65 -6.61
N THR A 71 8.43 -8.73 -5.67
CA THR A 71 8.32 -9.02 -4.23
C THR A 71 6.86 -9.23 -3.82
N TYR A 72 5.95 -8.42 -4.35
CA TYR A 72 4.51 -8.57 -4.09
C TYR A 72 3.97 -9.87 -4.71
N MET A 73 4.36 -10.20 -5.94
CA MET A 73 3.96 -11.44 -6.63
C MET A 73 4.35 -12.69 -5.83
N LEU A 74 5.62 -12.76 -5.40
CA LEU A 74 6.11 -13.89 -4.60
C LEU A 74 5.42 -13.97 -3.22
N PHE A 75 5.19 -12.82 -2.58
CA PHE A 75 4.45 -12.76 -1.32
C PHE A 75 3.00 -13.23 -1.49
N LEU A 76 2.27 -12.69 -2.46
CA LEU A 76 0.86 -12.98 -2.70
C LEU A 76 0.65 -14.44 -3.11
N LYS A 77 1.50 -14.99 -4.00
CA LYS A 77 1.48 -16.42 -4.33
C LYS A 77 1.70 -17.28 -3.08
N GLY A 78 2.72 -16.94 -2.27
CA GLY A 78 3.03 -17.67 -1.05
C GLY A 78 1.87 -17.65 -0.05
N PHE A 79 1.33 -16.46 0.23
CA PHE A 79 0.22 -16.28 1.17
C PHE A 79 -1.05 -17.00 0.69
N GLY A 80 -1.47 -16.77 -0.57
CA GLY A 80 -2.68 -17.37 -1.14
C GLY A 80 -2.61 -18.90 -1.32
N SER A 81 -1.40 -19.46 -1.38
CA SER A 81 -1.20 -20.92 -1.42
C SER A 81 -1.20 -21.57 -0.02
N ILE A 82 -0.82 -20.83 1.02
CA ILE A 82 -0.78 -21.33 2.41
C ILE A 82 -2.14 -21.18 3.08
N VAL A 83 -2.81 -20.05 2.85
CA VAL A 83 -4.13 -19.75 3.41
C VAL A 83 -5.18 -20.41 2.52
N ALA A 84 -5.98 -21.33 3.08
CA ALA A 84 -6.96 -22.13 2.34
C ALA A 84 -8.40 -21.84 2.77
N ILE A 85 -8.76 -20.55 2.83
CA ILE A 85 -10.13 -20.08 3.12
C ILE A 85 -10.58 -19.12 2.02
N GLY A 86 -11.84 -19.22 1.61
CA GLY A 86 -12.38 -18.44 0.48
C GLY A 86 -11.73 -18.76 -0.87
N ASP A 87 -12.20 -18.06 -1.90
CA ASP A 87 -11.56 -17.96 -3.22
C ASP A 87 -10.18 -17.27 -3.14
N PHE A 88 -9.46 -17.21 -4.26
CA PHE A 88 -8.12 -16.65 -4.26
C PHE A 88 -8.09 -15.14 -3.99
N ALA A 89 -9.12 -14.40 -4.43
CA ALA A 89 -9.28 -12.97 -4.20
C ALA A 89 -9.49 -12.64 -2.73
N PHE A 90 -10.34 -13.38 -2.03
CA PHE A 90 -10.55 -13.26 -0.59
C PHE A 90 -9.22 -13.42 0.17
N ARG A 91 -8.38 -14.38 -0.24
CA ARG A 91 -7.06 -14.60 0.37
C ARG A 91 -6.12 -13.43 0.13
N GLY A 92 -6.14 -12.84 -1.06
CA GLY A 92 -5.38 -11.63 -1.35
C GLY A 92 -5.85 -10.44 -0.52
N ASN A 93 -7.16 -10.24 -0.41
CA ASN A 93 -7.73 -9.17 0.41
C ASN A 93 -7.37 -9.38 1.89
N LEU A 94 -7.43 -10.62 2.38
CA LEU A 94 -7.01 -10.98 3.74
C LEU A 94 -5.50 -10.75 3.96
N ALA A 95 -4.66 -10.92 2.94
CA ALA A 95 -3.25 -10.58 3.01
C ALA A 95 -3.08 -9.07 3.29
N SER A 96 -3.85 -8.22 2.59
CA SER A 96 -3.90 -6.78 2.85
C SER A 96 -4.37 -6.44 4.25
N VAL A 97 -5.38 -7.13 4.80
CA VAL A 97 -5.83 -6.96 6.19
C VAL A 97 -4.70 -7.22 7.20
N VAL A 98 -3.97 -8.33 7.01
CA VAL A 98 -2.85 -8.72 7.89
C VAL A 98 -1.71 -7.70 7.80
N LEU A 99 -1.34 -7.29 6.59
CA LEU A 99 -0.30 -6.30 6.35
C LEU A 99 -0.70 -4.91 6.85
N GLY A 100 -1.98 -4.54 6.73
CA GLY A 100 -2.56 -3.32 7.26
C GLY A 100 -2.44 -3.26 8.79
N ALA A 101 -2.85 -4.33 9.47
CA ALA A 101 -2.72 -4.45 10.92
C ALA A 101 -1.25 -4.41 11.39
N LEU A 102 -0.35 -5.07 10.66
CA LEU A 102 1.09 -5.02 10.92
C LEU A 102 1.64 -3.58 10.78
N THR A 103 1.22 -2.87 9.74
CA THR A 103 1.59 -1.47 9.50
C THR A 103 1.18 -0.57 10.66
N VAL A 104 -0.04 -0.73 11.18
CA VAL A 104 -0.54 0.01 12.35
C VAL A 104 0.32 -0.28 13.58
N GLY A 105 0.69 -1.54 13.79
CA GLY A 105 1.64 -1.93 14.85
C GLY A 105 3.03 -1.30 14.69
N LEU A 106 3.56 -1.23 13.46
CA LEU A 106 4.83 -0.57 13.17
C LEU A 106 4.76 0.94 13.44
N LEU A 107 3.68 1.61 13.03
CA LEU A 107 3.46 3.03 13.31
C LEU A 107 3.38 3.33 14.80
N TYR A 108 2.72 2.45 15.57
CA TYR A 108 2.73 2.52 17.03
C TYR A 108 4.16 2.54 17.56
N TRP A 109 5.01 1.62 17.11
CA TRP A 109 6.41 1.53 17.56
C TRP A 109 7.24 2.75 17.14
N VAL A 110 7.08 3.23 15.90
CA VAL A 110 7.72 4.47 15.41
C VAL A 110 7.39 5.64 16.35
N THR A 111 6.10 5.86 16.61
CA THR A 111 5.63 6.96 17.44
C THR A 111 6.10 6.82 18.89
N LEU A 112 6.06 5.60 19.44
CA LEU A 112 6.49 5.31 20.81
C LEU A 112 7.97 5.62 21.02
N VAL A 113 8.83 5.22 20.08
CA VAL A 113 10.28 5.46 20.18
C VAL A 113 10.58 6.97 20.12
N ILE A 114 9.95 7.70 19.20
CA ILE A 114 10.14 9.16 19.08
C ILE A 114 9.62 9.86 20.35
N ALA A 115 8.42 9.52 20.81
CA ALA A 115 7.79 10.13 21.96
C ALA A 115 8.58 9.91 23.26
N ARG A 116 9.11 8.70 23.48
CA ARG A 116 10.01 8.41 24.62
C ARG A 116 11.30 9.24 24.57
N GLY A 117 11.84 9.45 23.37
CA GLY A 117 13.03 10.27 23.15
C GLY A 117 12.81 11.74 23.51
N GLN A 118 11.71 12.32 23.01
CA GLN A 118 11.38 13.75 23.14
C GLN A 118 10.80 14.12 24.52
N TYR A 119 10.00 13.25 25.13
CA TYR A 119 9.21 13.56 26.33
C TYR A 119 9.53 12.64 27.51
N ARG A 120 10.81 12.57 27.89
CA ARG A 120 11.35 11.63 28.90
C ARG A 120 10.69 11.70 30.28
N ASP A 121 10.17 12.86 30.67
CA ASP A 121 9.51 13.05 31.97
C ASP A 121 8.02 12.67 31.96
N SER A 122 7.46 12.33 30.78
CA SER A 122 6.06 11.92 30.66
C SER A 122 5.87 10.49 31.15
N PRO A 123 4.72 10.18 31.78
CA PRO A 123 4.48 8.84 32.26
C PRO A 123 4.31 7.85 31.10
N GLU A 124 4.84 6.64 31.24
CA GLU A 124 4.88 5.62 30.17
C GLU A 124 3.48 5.27 29.63
N TRP A 125 2.46 5.21 30.49
CA TRP A 125 1.08 4.94 30.06
C TRP A 125 0.56 5.99 29.08
N LEU A 126 0.95 7.26 29.27
CA LEU A 126 0.52 8.35 28.41
C LEU A 126 1.21 8.24 27.06
N VAL A 127 2.53 8.04 27.07
CA VAL A 127 3.34 7.87 25.86
C VAL A 127 2.85 6.68 25.04
N ALA A 128 2.47 5.59 25.71
CA ALA A 128 1.87 4.44 25.05
C ALA A 128 0.47 4.75 24.47
N LEU A 129 -0.40 5.47 25.19
CA LEU A 129 -1.73 5.85 24.69
C LEU A 129 -1.67 6.83 23.51
N VAL A 130 -0.80 7.85 23.52
CA VAL A 130 -0.67 8.76 22.37
C VAL A 130 -0.04 8.07 21.15
N SER A 131 0.79 7.05 21.36
CA SER A 131 1.32 6.22 20.27
C SER A 131 0.22 5.33 19.67
N SER A 132 -0.67 4.82 20.53
CA SER A 132 -1.89 4.10 20.10
C SER A 132 -2.85 5.02 19.35
N PHE A 133 -2.99 6.27 19.79
CA PHE A 133 -3.77 7.30 19.10
C PHE A 133 -3.25 7.55 17.68
N ALA A 134 -1.93 7.75 17.50
CA ALA A 134 -1.32 7.90 16.17
C ALA A 134 -1.62 6.69 15.27
N ALA A 135 -1.40 5.49 15.80
CA ALA A 135 -1.60 4.24 15.08
C ALA A 135 -3.07 4.04 14.65
N LEU A 136 -4.02 4.29 15.54
CA LEU A 136 -5.45 4.15 15.25
C LEU A 136 -5.99 5.30 14.39
N THR A 137 -5.39 6.50 14.47
CA THR A 137 -5.70 7.58 13.54
C THR A 137 -5.32 7.17 12.12
N PHE A 138 -4.12 6.62 11.92
CA PHE A 138 -3.73 6.06 10.61
C PHE A 138 -4.65 4.92 10.18
N ALA A 139 -4.99 4.02 11.11
CA ALA A 139 -5.85 2.90 10.81
C ALA A 139 -7.21 3.33 10.25
N ALA A 140 -7.72 4.46 10.75
CA ALA A 140 -8.99 5.06 10.37
C ALA A 140 -8.91 5.96 9.11
N THR A 141 -7.72 6.27 8.58
CA THR A 141 -7.61 7.11 7.38
C THR A 141 -8.30 6.42 6.20
N PRO A 142 -9.32 7.03 5.54
CA PRO A 142 -10.11 6.36 4.52
C PRO A 142 -9.27 5.84 3.35
N LEU A 143 -8.20 6.55 2.97
CA LEU A 143 -7.35 6.11 1.88
C LEU A 143 -6.58 4.83 2.23
N PHE A 144 -5.94 4.76 3.41
CA PHE A 144 -5.24 3.53 3.82
C PHE A 144 -6.23 2.39 4.11
N TRP A 145 -7.37 2.71 4.71
CA TRP A 145 -8.42 1.72 4.96
C TRP A 145 -8.91 1.10 3.65
N SER A 146 -9.22 1.90 2.63
CA SER A 146 -9.66 1.40 1.32
C SER A 146 -8.72 0.35 0.73
N GLN A 147 -7.41 0.51 0.93
CA GLN A 147 -6.38 -0.41 0.42
C GLN A 147 -6.12 -1.58 1.37
N ALA A 148 -6.52 -1.49 2.63
CA ALA A 148 -6.38 -2.57 3.63
C ALA A 148 -7.45 -3.67 3.47
N VAL A 149 -8.47 -3.43 2.65
CA VAL A 149 -9.63 -4.34 2.46
C VAL A 149 -9.74 -4.93 1.05
N ILE A 150 -8.72 -4.73 0.21
CA ILE A 150 -8.63 -5.24 -1.17
C ILE A 150 -7.21 -5.69 -1.49
N THR A 151 -7.04 -6.47 -2.56
CA THR A 151 -5.72 -6.96 -3.02
C THR A 151 -4.99 -5.88 -3.80
N GLU A 152 -4.10 -5.16 -3.12
CA GLU A 152 -3.28 -4.10 -3.70
C GLU A 152 -1.88 -4.05 -3.09
N VAL A 153 -0.94 -3.42 -3.79
CA VAL A 153 0.49 -3.35 -3.41
C VAL A 153 0.79 -2.43 -2.21
N TYR A 154 -0.15 -1.55 -1.86
CA TYR A 154 0.08 -0.41 -0.95
C TYR A 154 0.21 -0.81 0.52
N THR A 155 -0.46 -1.87 0.97
CA THR A 155 -0.33 -2.35 2.36
C THR A 155 1.05 -2.95 2.60
N LEU A 156 1.57 -3.76 1.68
CA LEU A 156 2.94 -4.28 1.76
C LEU A 156 3.97 -3.15 1.66
N ASN A 157 3.75 -2.17 0.78
CA ASN A 157 4.61 -0.98 0.68
C ASN A 157 4.71 -0.26 2.04
N THR A 158 3.59 -0.10 2.73
CA THR A 158 3.55 0.63 4.01
C THR A 158 4.16 -0.19 5.16
N VAL A 159 4.16 -1.53 5.08
CA VAL A 159 4.97 -2.38 5.98
C VAL A 159 6.46 -2.10 5.80
N PHE A 160 6.96 -1.99 4.56
CA PHE A 160 8.36 -1.61 4.31
C PHE A 160 8.68 -0.21 4.86
N VAL A 161 7.79 0.76 4.64
CA VAL A 161 7.91 2.12 5.22
C VAL A 161 8.05 2.06 6.74
N GLY A 162 7.15 1.35 7.43
CA GLY A 162 7.19 1.20 8.87
C GLY A 162 8.44 0.48 9.37
N ALA A 163 8.84 -0.60 8.71
CA ALA A 163 10.03 -1.38 9.08
C ALA A 163 11.31 -0.55 8.92
N LEU A 164 11.46 0.19 7.81
CA LEU A 164 12.58 1.11 7.58
C LEU A 164 12.60 2.25 8.61
N ALA A 165 11.44 2.81 8.95
CA ALA A 165 11.35 3.86 9.96
C ALA A 165 11.76 3.36 11.35
N VAL A 166 11.28 2.19 11.78
CA VAL A 166 11.69 1.54 13.04
C VAL A 166 13.19 1.27 13.05
N LEU A 167 13.73 0.72 11.96
CA LEU A 167 15.14 0.41 11.85
C LEU A 167 16.02 1.67 11.85
N ALA A 168 15.63 2.72 11.12
CA ALA A 168 16.33 4.00 11.11
C ALA A 168 16.34 4.64 12.51
N LEU A 169 15.20 4.64 13.20
CA LEU A 169 15.10 5.10 14.59
C LEU A 169 16.02 4.29 15.51
N HIS A 170 16.06 2.97 15.37
CA HIS A 170 16.94 2.11 16.13
C HIS A 170 18.42 2.44 15.89
N ILE A 171 18.81 2.57 14.62
CA ILE A 171 20.17 2.90 14.20
C ILE A 171 20.60 4.25 14.75
N VAL A 172 19.76 5.29 14.63
CA VAL A 172 20.10 6.65 15.05
C VAL A 172 20.12 6.76 16.58
N THR A 173 19.05 6.33 17.25
CA THR A 173 18.88 6.57 18.70
C THR A 173 19.65 5.59 19.58
N GLY A 174 19.96 4.38 19.09
CA GLY A 174 20.60 3.34 19.90
C GLY A 174 19.72 2.81 21.04
N SER A 175 18.40 3.11 21.04
CA SER A 175 17.47 3.00 22.17
C SER A 175 17.28 1.60 22.78
N TRP A 176 17.88 0.55 22.22
CA TRP A 176 17.54 -0.83 22.58
C TRP A 176 18.66 -1.61 23.28
N ARG A 177 19.88 -1.06 23.37
CA ARG A 177 20.97 -1.65 24.17
C ARG A 177 21.94 -0.57 24.67
N ASN A 178 22.07 -0.47 25.99
CA ASN A 178 23.20 0.20 26.68
C ASN A 178 24.53 -0.57 26.47
N ARG A 179 24.80 -1.05 25.26
CA ARG A 179 26.06 -1.72 24.91
C ARG A 179 26.80 -0.84 23.91
N PRO A 180 28.14 -0.71 24.03
CA PRO A 180 28.93 -0.03 23.01
C PRO A 180 28.67 -0.67 21.65
N ARG A 181 28.41 0.18 20.64
CA ARG A 181 28.18 -0.26 19.25
C ARG A 181 29.43 -1.00 18.78
N SER A 182 29.34 -2.30 18.55
CA SER A 182 30.40 -3.01 17.84
C SER A 182 30.32 -2.69 16.37
N GLU A 183 31.46 -2.68 15.69
CA GLU A 183 31.55 -2.49 14.24
C GLU A 183 30.61 -3.41 13.47
N ARG A 184 30.57 -4.69 13.86
CA ARG A 184 29.71 -5.71 13.26
C ARG A 184 28.21 -5.41 13.43
N HIS A 185 27.82 -4.67 14.48
CA HIS A 185 26.42 -4.32 14.68
C HIS A 185 25.95 -3.26 13.67
N MET A 186 26.75 -2.22 13.41
CA MET A 186 26.41 -1.21 12.40
C MET A 186 26.30 -1.83 11.01
N GLN A 187 27.30 -2.63 10.62
CA GLN A 187 27.30 -3.35 9.33
C GLN A 187 26.03 -4.18 9.14
N ARG A 188 25.62 -4.93 10.16
CA ARG A 188 24.39 -5.74 10.12
C ARG A 188 23.14 -4.88 9.97
N MET A 189 23.04 -3.76 10.69
CA MET A 189 21.86 -2.91 10.62
C MET A 189 21.75 -2.19 9.27
N LEU A 190 22.86 -1.72 8.71
CA LEU A 190 22.88 -1.16 7.36
C LEU A 190 22.62 -2.22 6.28
N ALA A 191 23.11 -3.45 6.47
CA ALA A 191 22.78 -4.56 5.57
C ALA A 191 21.27 -4.88 5.59
N VAL A 192 20.66 -4.97 6.78
CA VAL A 192 19.19 -5.17 6.87
C VAL A 192 18.44 -3.99 6.24
N PHE A 193 18.89 -2.75 6.46
CA PHE A 193 18.28 -1.58 5.84
C PHE A 193 18.36 -1.66 4.31
N GLY A 194 19.54 -1.93 3.75
CA GLY A 194 19.73 -2.08 2.30
C GLY A 194 18.88 -3.20 1.71
N LEU A 195 18.85 -4.37 2.36
CA LEU A 195 18.03 -5.50 1.94
C LEU A 195 16.53 -5.14 1.88
N LEU A 196 16.01 -4.48 2.91
CA LEU A 196 14.62 -4.04 2.97
C LEU A 196 14.29 -2.99 1.90
N VAL A 197 15.22 -2.09 1.59
CA VAL A 197 15.05 -1.14 0.47
C VAL A 197 14.98 -1.90 -0.86
N GLY A 198 15.87 -2.86 -1.11
CA GLY A 198 15.89 -3.62 -2.37
C GLY A 198 14.63 -4.47 -2.58
N LEU A 199 14.22 -5.21 -1.55
CA LEU A 199 12.97 -5.98 -1.59
C LEU A 199 11.75 -5.06 -1.71
N GLY A 200 11.73 -3.95 -0.96
CA GLY A 200 10.64 -3.00 -1.01
C GLY A 200 10.50 -2.27 -2.35
N MET A 201 11.61 -2.02 -3.06
CA MET A 201 11.57 -1.54 -4.45
C MET A 201 10.90 -2.55 -5.38
N GLY A 202 11.16 -3.85 -5.18
CA GLY A 202 10.46 -4.93 -5.85
C GLY A 202 8.96 -5.04 -5.49
N ASN A 203 8.45 -4.23 -4.56
CA ASN A 203 7.03 -4.07 -4.28
C ASN A 203 6.46 -2.76 -4.81
N HIS A 204 7.11 -1.62 -4.55
CA HIS A 204 6.66 -0.34 -5.08
C HIS A 204 7.75 0.74 -5.00
N LEU A 205 7.95 1.51 -6.08
CA LEU A 205 9.05 2.48 -6.16
C LEU A 205 8.86 3.74 -5.30
N THR A 206 7.63 4.09 -4.93
CA THR A 206 7.37 5.24 -4.02
C THR A 206 8.03 5.06 -2.65
N LEU A 207 8.42 3.84 -2.28
CA LEU A 207 9.24 3.58 -1.09
C LEU A 207 10.50 4.45 -1.05
N LEU A 208 11.10 4.78 -2.21
CA LEU A 208 12.31 5.60 -2.29
C LEU A 208 12.12 7.01 -1.74
N ALA A 209 10.90 7.56 -1.84
CA ALA A 209 10.57 8.86 -1.25
C ALA A 209 10.67 8.86 0.29
N ILE A 210 10.68 7.68 0.92
CA ILE A 210 10.90 7.50 2.37
C ILE A 210 12.32 6.97 2.64
N ALA A 211 12.73 5.94 1.90
CA ALA A 211 13.99 5.25 2.13
C ALA A 211 15.21 6.17 1.94
N ALA A 212 15.21 7.03 0.91
CA ALA A 212 16.32 7.92 0.65
C ALA A 212 16.48 9.01 1.74
N PRO A 213 15.42 9.72 2.19
CA PRO A 213 15.50 10.59 3.36
C PRO A 213 15.95 9.87 4.63
N LEU A 214 15.47 8.66 4.90
CA LEU A 214 15.91 7.88 6.07
C LEU A 214 17.39 7.47 5.98
N ALA A 215 17.87 7.06 4.80
CA ALA A 215 19.28 6.75 4.58
C ALA A 215 20.17 7.98 4.79
N LEU A 216 19.74 9.14 4.28
CA LEU A 216 20.42 10.42 4.49
C LEU A 216 20.45 10.78 5.99
N TRP A 217 19.34 10.59 6.70
CA TRP A 217 19.27 10.82 8.14
C TRP A 217 20.28 9.97 8.92
N ILE A 218 20.32 8.67 8.62
CA ILE A 218 21.26 7.72 9.20
C ILE A 218 22.69 8.16 8.92
N ALA A 219 23.02 8.50 7.67
CA ALA A 219 24.35 8.92 7.26
C ALA A 219 24.82 10.17 8.02
N ILE A 220 23.96 11.17 8.16
CA ILE A 220 24.27 12.44 8.86
C ILE A 220 24.50 12.19 10.36
N GLN A 221 23.61 11.41 11.00
CA GLN A 221 23.64 11.25 12.45
C GLN A 221 24.67 10.23 12.94
N THR A 222 24.96 9.21 12.14
CA THR A 222 25.86 8.12 12.55
C THR A 222 27.23 8.19 11.92
N ARG A 223 27.38 8.91 10.80
CA ARG A 223 28.62 9.00 10.00
C ARG A 223 29.25 7.62 9.78
N PRO A 224 28.53 6.68 9.12
CA PRO A 224 28.98 5.31 8.96
C PRO A 224 30.29 5.26 8.15
N ARG A 225 31.14 4.27 8.43
CA ARG A 225 32.38 4.09 7.67
C ARG A 225 32.04 3.53 6.30
N VAL A 226 32.97 3.68 5.35
CA VAL A 226 32.84 3.13 3.98
C VAL A 226 32.53 1.62 4.02
N ALA A 227 33.19 0.86 4.90
CA ALA A 227 32.91 -0.56 5.06
C ALA A 227 31.48 -0.85 5.53
N ASP A 228 30.90 -0.01 6.38
CA ASP A 228 29.53 -0.18 6.87
C ASP A 228 28.52 0.11 5.75
N VAL A 229 28.77 1.14 4.94
CA VAL A 229 27.99 1.48 3.74
C VAL A 229 28.08 0.38 2.69
N ALA A 230 29.28 -0.19 2.47
CA ALA A 230 29.49 -1.27 1.50
C ALA A 230 28.61 -2.50 1.81
N TRP A 231 28.46 -2.86 3.10
CA TRP A 231 27.52 -3.92 3.51
C TRP A 231 26.06 -3.58 3.23
N GLY A 232 25.67 -2.31 3.42
CA GLY A 232 24.34 -1.84 3.05
C GLY A 232 24.07 -1.94 1.55
N VAL A 233 25.03 -1.49 0.72
CA VAL A 233 24.93 -1.54 -0.74
C VAL A 233 24.93 -2.99 -1.25
N ALA A 234 25.79 -3.85 -0.71
CA ALA A 234 25.80 -5.27 -1.08
C ALA A 234 24.47 -5.95 -0.77
N ALA A 235 23.89 -5.67 0.41
CA ALA A 235 22.59 -6.21 0.78
C ALA A 235 21.42 -5.61 -0.03
N LEU A 236 21.52 -4.34 -0.43
CA LEU A 236 20.60 -3.72 -1.39
C LEU A 236 20.61 -4.46 -2.72
N ALA A 237 21.80 -4.77 -3.26
CA ALA A 237 21.92 -5.56 -4.48
C ALA A 237 21.30 -6.96 -4.34
N VAL A 238 21.46 -7.61 -3.19
CA VAL A 238 20.77 -8.87 -2.88
C VAL A 238 19.25 -8.69 -2.83
N GLY A 239 18.74 -7.60 -2.26
CA GLY A 239 17.30 -7.32 -2.29
C GLY A 239 16.77 -7.10 -3.71
N LEU A 240 17.50 -6.33 -4.52
CA LEU A 240 17.16 -6.06 -5.92
C LEU A 240 17.25 -7.29 -6.82
N SER A 241 17.95 -8.36 -6.41
CA SER A 241 18.01 -9.60 -7.19
C SER A 241 16.62 -10.25 -7.35
N VAL A 242 15.62 -9.84 -6.57
CA VAL A 242 14.22 -10.25 -6.76
C VAL A 242 13.69 -9.89 -8.15
N TYR A 243 14.22 -8.86 -8.81
CA TYR A 243 13.85 -8.51 -10.19
C TYR A 243 14.27 -9.56 -11.23
N ALA A 244 15.16 -10.50 -10.89
CA ALA A 244 15.42 -11.67 -11.73
C ALA A 244 14.16 -12.52 -11.97
N TYR A 245 13.14 -12.36 -11.11
CA TYR A 245 11.79 -12.90 -11.33
C TYR A 245 11.24 -12.57 -12.72
N LEU A 246 11.39 -11.32 -13.19
CA LEU A 246 10.75 -10.86 -14.42
C LEU A 246 11.18 -11.67 -15.66
N PRO A 247 12.47 -11.76 -16.04
CA PRO A 247 12.86 -12.52 -17.22
C PRO A 247 12.65 -14.03 -17.06
N ILE A 248 12.83 -14.56 -15.84
CA ILE A 248 12.64 -16.00 -15.56
C ILE A 248 11.18 -16.39 -15.73
N ARG A 249 10.25 -15.57 -15.22
CA ARG A 249 8.82 -15.86 -15.27
C ARG A 249 8.22 -15.54 -16.61
N ALA A 250 8.59 -14.43 -17.25
CA ALA A 250 8.14 -14.12 -18.60
C ALA A 250 8.54 -15.23 -19.60
N GLY A 251 9.77 -15.75 -19.50
CA GLY A 251 10.25 -16.84 -20.37
C GLY A 251 9.59 -18.21 -20.11
N ALA A 252 8.76 -18.33 -19.07
CA ALA A 252 7.98 -19.54 -18.79
C ALA A 252 6.57 -19.50 -19.44
N GLY A 253 6.24 -18.44 -20.20
CA GLY A 253 4.96 -18.27 -20.88
C GLY A 253 3.73 -18.25 -19.95
N PRO A 254 3.72 -17.47 -18.86
CA PRO A 254 2.59 -17.44 -17.95
C PRO A 254 1.39 -16.73 -18.59
N ALA A 255 0.19 -17.21 -18.28
CA ALA A 255 -0.77 -16.34 -17.62
C ALA A 255 -0.91 -14.90 -18.14
N VAL A 256 -0.64 -14.03 -17.18
CA VAL A 256 -0.40 -12.61 -17.33
C VAL A 256 1.10 -12.41 -17.60
N ASN A 257 1.46 -11.81 -18.73
CA ASN A 257 2.86 -11.60 -19.12
C ASN A 257 3.06 -10.28 -19.87
N TRP A 258 3.21 -9.18 -19.13
CA TRP A 258 3.39 -7.86 -19.75
C TRP A 258 4.80 -7.66 -20.31
N GLY A 259 4.85 -6.98 -21.45
CA GLY A 259 6.07 -6.36 -21.97
C GLY A 259 7.15 -7.31 -22.46
N ASP A 260 6.85 -8.61 -22.66
CA ASP A 260 7.83 -9.67 -22.96
C ASP A 260 9.15 -9.50 -22.19
N ALA A 261 9.03 -9.50 -20.86
CA ALA A 261 10.16 -9.25 -19.96
C ALA A 261 11.28 -10.31 -20.05
N SER A 262 11.10 -11.36 -20.87
CA SER A 262 12.09 -12.39 -21.15
C SER A 262 13.23 -11.86 -22.05
N SER A 263 12.92 -10.89 -22.91
CA SER A 263 13.88 -10.18 -23.75
C SER A 263 14.60 -9.07 -22.96
N SER A 264 15.77 -8.63 -23.44
CA SER A 264 16.49 -7.51 -22.81
C SER A 264 15.71 -6.20 -22.90
N ASP A 265 15.06 -5.96 -24.04
CA ASP A 265 14.33 -4.73 -24.30
C ASP A 265 13.03 -4.71 -23.49
N GLY A 266 12.31 -5.83 -23.42
CA GLY A 266 11.14 -5.99 -22.57
C GLY A 266 11.45 -5.88 -21.09
N PHE A 267 12.57 -6.45 -20.62
CA PHE A 267 13.02 -6.28 -19.25
C PHE A 267 13.27 -4.81 -18.90
N ILE A 268 13.94 -4.06 -19.79
CA ILE A 268 14.17 -2.61 -19.60
C ILE A 268 12.86 -1.84 -19.67
N TRP A 269 11.95 -2.20 -20.59
CA TRP A 269 10.62 -1.61 -20.72
C TRP A 269 9.82 -1.72 -19.42
N MET A 270 9.81 -2.91 -18.81
CA MET A 270 9.19 -3.19 -17.51
C MET A 270 9.85 -2.40 -16.38
N LEU A 271 11.18 -2.43 -16.29
CA LEU A 271 11.90 -1.80 -15.18
C LEU A 271 11.82 -0.27 -15.21
N SER A 272 11.83 0.32 -16.40
CA SER A 272 11.74 1.77 -16.60
C SER A 272 10.31 2.32 -16.49
N GLY A 273 9.30 1.44 -16.40
CA GLY A 273 7.89 1.84 -16.41
C GLY A 273 7.51 2.58 -17.68
N ARG A 274 8.02 2.15 -18.84
CA ARG A 274 7.92 2.91 -20.10
C ARG A 274 6.46 3.23 -20.48
N ALA A 275 5.53 2.33 -20.18
CA ALA A 275 4.09 2.52 -20.38
C ALA A 275 3.51 3.75 -19.67
N TYR A 276 4.16 4.24 -18.61
CA TYR A 276 3.64 5.28 -17.72
C TYR A 276 4.42 6.59 -17.75
N GLN A 277 5.44 6.70 -18.61
CA GLN A 277 6.32 7.88 -18.63
C GLN A 277 5.54 9.16 -18.97
N ASP A 278 4.54 9.07 -19.84
CA ASP A 278 3.69 10.20 -20.22
C ASP A 278 2.79 10.68 -19.06
N TYR A 279 2.57 9.86 -18.04
CA TYR A 279 1.81 10.25 -16.85
C TYR A 279 2.65 11.09 -15.87
N VAL A 280 3.97 10.94 -15.91
CA VAL A 280 4.89 11.64 -14.99
C VAL A 280 5.00 13.11 -15.40
N PHE A 281 4.49 14.02 -14.56
CA PHE A 281 4.34 15.45 -14.89
C PHE A 281 3.42 15.71 -16.10
N GLY A 282 2.54 14.77 -16.43
CA GLY A 282 1.66 14.81 -17.60
C GLY A 282 0.38 15.63 -17.43
N ILE A 283 0.26 16.41 -16.34
CA ILE A 283 -0.96 17.17 -16.04
C ILE A 283 -0.97 18.54 -16.77
N PRO A 284 -2.12 19.01 -17.28
CA PRO A 284 -2.26 20.37 -17.79
C PRO A 284 -1.97 21.42 -16.71
N LEU A 285 -1.21 22.48 -17.04
CA LEU A 285 -0.79 23.50 -16.06
C LEU A 285 -1.97 24.24 -15.41
N ASP A 286 -3.07 24.40 -16.12
CA ASP A 286 -4.32 25.00 -15.64
C ASP A 286 -5.07 24.10 -14.64
N SER A 287 -4.84 22.79 -14.67
CA SER A 287 -5.43 21.83 -13.72
C SER A 287 -4.74 21.81 -12.34
N ILE A 288 -3.55 22.40 -12.21
CA ILE A 288 -2.76 22.38 -10.95
C ILE A 288 -3.56 22.97 -9.78
N GLY A 289 -4.30 24.05 -10.01
CA GLY A 289 -5.10 24.69 -8.97
C GLY A 289 -6.23 23.80 -8.45
N ALA A 290 -6.95 23.12 -9.35
CA ALA A 290 -8.00 22.18 -9.00
C ALA A 290 -7.44 20.95 -8.25
N ARG A 291 -6.35 20.37 -8.76
CA ARG A 291 -5.66 19.25 -8.09
C ARG A 291 -5.17 19.61 -6.69
N LEU A 292 -4.69 20.84 -6.48
CA LEU A 292 -4.31 21.31 -5.15
C LEU A 292 -5.51 21.41 -4.20
N ALA A 293 -6.68 21.82 -4.71
CA ALA A 293 -7.91 21.88 -3.92
C ALA A 293 -8.41 20.48 -3.54
N ASP A 294 -8.51 19.57 -4.52
CA ASP A 294 -8.88 18.16 -4.30
C ASP A 294 -7.94 17.51 -3.27
N TRP A 295 -6.65 17.85 -3.35
CA TRP A 295 -5.65 17.37 -2.42
C TRP A 295 -5.83 17.92 -0.99
N LEU A 296 -6.16 19.19 -0.83
CA LEU A 296 -6.47 19.76 0.48
C LEU A 296 -7.68 19.04 1.09
N ASP A 297 -8.72 18.81 0.29
CA ASP A 297 -9.90 18.05 0.70
C ASP A 297 -9.54 16.61 1.09
N LEU A 298 -8.66 15.95 0.34
CA LEU A 298 -8.15 14.62 0.67
C LEU A 298 -7.50 14.59 2.06
N VAL A 299 -6.62 15.55 2.38
CA VAL A 299 -5.97 15.66 3.69
C VAL A 299 -7.00 15.88 4.81
N PHE A 300 -8.01 16.70 4.57
CA PHE A 300 -9.10 16.92 5.53
C PHE A 300 -9.93 15.66 5.78
N ILE A 301 -10.23 14.89 4.74
CA ILE A 301 -10.95 13.62 4.85
C ILE A 301 -10.14 12.59 5.67
N GLN A 302 -8.80 12.59 5.55
CA GLN A 302 -7.96 11.66 6.32
C GLN A 302 -7.97 11.95 7.83
N PHE A 303 -7.87 13.21 8.24
CA PHE A 303 -7.60 13.55 9.65
C PHE A 303 -8.70 14.30 10.38
N ASN A 304 -9.67 14.90 9.68
CA ASN A 304 -10.58 15.92 10.20
C ASN A 304 -9.85 17.16 10.80
N PRO A 305 -10.56 18.26 11.12
CA PRO A 305 -9.91 19.48 11.60
C PRO A 305 -9.12 19.31 12.91
N LEU A 306 -9.59 18.47 13.84
CA LEU A 306 -8.91 18.25 15.11
C LEU A 306 -7.67 17.36 14.94
N GLY A 307 -7.75 16.32 14.10
CA GLY A 307 -6.58 15.52 13.76
C GLY A 307 -5.52 16.35 13.06
N LEU A 308 -5.91 17.21 12.12
CA LEU A 308 -4.99 18.12 11.42
C LEU A 308 -4.34 19.13 12.38
N PHE A 309 -5.09 19.65 13.36
CA PHE A 309 -4.53 20.47 14.44
C PHE A 309 -3.41 19.72 15.17
N PHE A 310 -3.62 18.46 15.55
CA PHE A 310 -2.58 17.66 16.19
C PHE A 310 -1.40 17.38 15.27
N VAL A 311 -1.64 17.11 13.98
CA VAL A 311 -0.58 16.95 12.97
C VAL A 311 0.32 18.19 12.94
N LEU A 312 -0.24 19.40 12.82
CA LEU A 312 0.51 20.65 12.74
C LEU A 312 1.31 20.92 14.03
N VAL A 313 0.70 20.69 15.21
CA VAL A 313 1.38 20.82 16.50
C VAL A 313 2.52 19.79 16.61
N GLY A 314 2.32 18.57 16.12
CA GLY A 314 3.31 17.51 16.12
C GLY A 314 4.51 17.82 15.23
N ILE A 315 4.26 18.30 14.01
CA ILE A 315 5.31 18.77 13.10
C ILE A 315 6.14 19.87 13.78
N ALA A 316 5.49 20.84 14.43
CA ALA A 316 6.18 21.90 15.17
C ALA A 316 6.96 21.38 16.39
N ALA A 317 6.47 20.33 17.07
CA ALA A 317 7.16 19.69 18.18
C ALA A 317 8.43 18.94 17.72
N VAL A 318 8.36 18.20 16.62
CA VAL A 318 9.52 17.51 16.02
C VAL A 318 10.53 18.54 15.52
N ALA A 319 10.10 19.62 14.85
CA ALA A 319 10.98 20.68 14.38
C ALA A 319 11.82 21.32 15.50
N LYS A 320 11.26 21.42 16.71
CA LYS A 320 11.94 21.99 17.89
C LYS A 320 12.93 21.04 18.55
N THR A 321 12.69 19.73 18.45
CA THR A 321 13.42 18.72 19.24
C THR A 321 14.40 17.91 18.40
N GLU A 322 14.03 17.55 17.17
CA GLU A 322 14.78 16.66 16.27
C GLU A 322 14.77 17.22 14.84
N GLN A 323 15.55 18.28 14.61
CA GLN A 323 15.54 19.03 13.35
C GLN A 323 15.85 18.18 12.11
N TRP A 324 16.73 17.20 12.23
CA TRP A 324 17.04 16.30 11.11
C TRP A 324 15.88 15.38 10.79
N LEU A 325 15.25 14.77 11.80
CA LEU A 325 14.05 13.96 11.59
C LEU A 325 12.92 14.78 10.96
N PHE A 326 12.71 16.01 11.45
CA PHE A 326 11.76 16.95 10.85
C PHE A 326 12.03 17.20 9.36
N ARG A 327 13.27 17.53 8.97
CA ARG A 327 13.62 17.77 7.57
C ARG A 327 13.36 16.54 6.69
N MET A 328 13.61 15.34 7.20
CA MET A 328 13.42 14.10 6.45
C MET A 328 11.94 13.74 6.31
N ILE A 329 11.13 14.00 7.34
CA ILE A 329 9.67 13.91 7.26
C ILE A 329 9.14 14.87 6.19
N VAL A 330 9.55 16.15 6.24
CA VAL A 330 9.12 17.16 5.26
C VAL A 330 9.55 16.79 3.85
N LEU A 331 10.79 16.34 3.66
CA LEU A 331 11.30 15.92 2.35
C LEU A 331 10.49 14.75 1.79
N SER A 332 10.18 13.76 2.63
CA SER A 332 9.38 12.59 2.20
C SER A 332 7.96 13.00 1.83
N ILE A 333 7.31 13.80 2.68
CA ILE A 333 5.95 14.32 2.47
C ILE A 333 5.88 15.15 1.19
N ALA A 334 6.82 16.08 1.01
CA ALA A 334 6.87 16.94 -0.18
C ALA A 334 7.13 16.13 -1.46
N GLY A 335 8.00 15.11 -1.41
CA GLY A 335 8.26 14.23 -2.54
C GLY A 335 7.04 13.41 -2.94
N LEU A 336 6.37 12.78 -1.98
CA LEU A 336 5.17 11.96 -2.23
C LEU A 336 4.00 12.79 -2.76
N PHE A 337 3.72 13.93 -2.11
CA PHE A 337 2.63 14.80 -2.55
C PHE A 337 2.94 15.52 -3.85
N GLY A 338 4.18 15.99 -4.04
CA GLY A 338 4.60 16.60 -5.30
C GLY A 338 4.49 15.63 -6.47
N TYR A 339 4.89 14.37 -6.26
CA TYR A 339 4.74 13.31 -7.26
C TYR A 339 3.26 13.03 -7.55
N ALA A 340 2.44 12.77 -6.53
CA ALA A 340 1.02 12.46 -6.69
C ALA A 340 0.22 13.58 -7.39
N ILE A 341 0.48 14.85 -7.06
CA ILE A 341 -0.17 15.99 -7.70
C ILE A 341 0.19 16.04 -9.19
N ALA A 342 1.45 15.76 -9.53
CA ALA A 342 1.95 15.85 -10.90
C ALA A 342 1.69 14.60 -11.75
N TYR A 343 1.27 13.49 -11.15
CA TYR A 343 1.06 12.21 -11.83
C TYR A 343 -0.35 12.14 -12.42
N ASN A 344 -0.45 11.98 -13.74
CA ASN A 344 -1.70 12.08 -14.48
C ASN A 344 -2.48 10.75 -14.53
N THR A 345 -2.89 10.26 -13.35
CA THR A 345 -3.83 9.14 -13.21
C THR A 345 -4.96 9.54 -12.25
N PHE A 346 -6.06 8.79 -12.28
CA PHE A 346 -7.27 9.05 -11.48
C PHE A 346 -7.10 8.64 -10.01
N ASP A 347 -6.20 7.70 -9.73
CA ASP A 347 -5.97 7.10 -8.42
C ASP A 347 -4.67 7.59 -7.75
N ALA A 348 -4.01 8.62 -8.28
CA ALA A 348 -2.69 9.09 -7.83
C ALA A 348 -2.60 9.38 -6.32
N GLU A 349 -3.74 9.61 -5.69
CA GLU A 349 -3.91 9.78 -4.25
C GLU A 349 -3.30 8.61 -3.44
N VAL A 350 -3.48 7.35 -3.87
CA VAL A 350 -2.98 6.15 -3.15
C VAL A 350 -1.46 6.17 -2.93
N LEU A 351 -0.73 6.86 -3.83
CA LEU A 351 0.72 7.04 -3.73
C LEU A 351 1.13 7.84 -2.49
N THR A 352 0.19 8.57 -1.88
CA THR A 352 0.41 9.43 -0.70
C THR A 352 0.20 8.72 0.64
N ILE A 353 -0.23 7.45 0.64
CA ILE A 353 -0.41 6.64 1.86
C ILE A 353 0.81 6.69 2.81
N PRO A 354 2.07 6.56 2.33
CA PRO A 354 3.23 6.71 3.21
C PRO A 354 3.38 8.10 3.84
N ALA A 355 2.88 9.16 3.19
CA ALA A 355 2.85 10.50 3.79
C ALA A 355 1.82 10.55 4.93
N PHE A 356 0.65 9.94 4.76
CA PHE A 356 -0.36 9.82 5.82
C PHE A 356 0.11 8.97 7.00
N PHE A 357 0.98 7.98 6.79
CA PHE A 357 1.67 7.26 7.86
C PHE A 357 2.53 8.23 8.71
N LEU A 358 3.35 9.07 8.06
CA LEU A 358 4.21 10.04 8.77
C LEU A 358 3.40 11.14 9.47
N LEU A 359 2.35 11.65 8.82
CA LEU A 359 1.45 12.66 9.40
C LEU A 359 0.71 12.08 10.62
N SER A 360 0.30 10.82 10.59
CA SER A 360 -0.32 10.16 11.74
C SER A 360 0.65 9.98 12.91
N ALA A 361 1.93 9.68 12.66
CA ALA A 361 2.95 9.74 13.72
C ALA A 361 3.02 11.15 14.35
N CYS A 362 2.99 12.19 13.51
CA CYS A 362 2.98 13.58 13.96
C CYS A 362 1.72 13.90 14.79
N SER A 363 0.54 13.39 14.44
CA SER A 363 -0.68 13.64 15.22
C SER A 363 -0.57 13.13 16.66
N GLY A 364 0.00 11.93 16.89
CA GLY A 364 0.27 11.43 18.24
C GLY A 364 1.27 12.27 19.02
N LEU A 365 2.35 12.70 18.36
CA LEU A 365 3.34 13.60 18.97
C LEU A 365 2.75 14.98 19.30
N GLY A 366 1.84 15.49 18.45
CA GLY A 366 1.14 16.73 18.69
C GLY A 366 0.17 16.65 19.86
N LEU A 367 -0.59 15.57 19.96
CA LEU A 367 -1.43 15.31 21.14
C LEU A 367 -0.59 15.25 22.41
N LEU A 368 0.57 14.58 22.39
CA LEU A 368 1.49 14.57 23.52
C LEU A 368 2.03 15.96 23.87
N ALA A 369 2.37 16.76 22.86
CA ALA A 369 2.80 18.15 23.05
C ALA A 369 1.71 19.00 23.71
N VAL A 370 0.45 18.86 23.30
CA VAL A 370 -0.69 19.54 23.93
C VAL A 370 -0.84 19.11 25.38
N LEU A 371 -0.87 17.80 25.64
CA LEU A 371 -1.08 17.26 26.99
C LEU A 371 0.05 17.63 27.96
N THR A 372 1.30 17.64 27.49
CA THR A 372 2.46 18.07 28.28
C THR A 372 2.42 19.57 28.60
N ASN A 373 1.98 20.41 27.66
CA ASN A 373 1.82 21.85 27.92
C ASN A 373 0.68 22.13 28.89
N VAL A 374 -0.47 21.45 28.74
CA VAL A 374 -1.59 21.54 29.69
C VAL A 374 -1.17 21.09 31.09
N SER A 375 -0.41 20.00 31.20
CA SER A 375 0.03 19.50 32.51
C SER A 375 1.03 20.43 33.19
N ARG A 376 1.93 21.05 32.42
CA ARG A 376 2.85 22.10 32.89
C ARG A 376 2.07 23.29 33.43
N TRP A 377 1.15 23.84 32.63
CA TRP A 377 0.32 24.99 33.03
C TRP A 377 -0.50 24.71 34.30
N ALA A 378 -1.14 23.54 34.38
CA ALA A 378 -1.89 23.13 35.58
C ALA A 378 -1.00 22.98 36.82
N SER A 379 0.24 22.50 36.64
CA SER A 379 1.21 22.37 37.73
C SER A 379 1.75 23.73 38.21
N GLU A 380 1.93 24.70 37.30
CA GLU A 380 2.38 26.05 37.61
C GLU A 380 1.33 26.86 38.37
N GLY A 381 0.06 26.77 37.95
CA GLY A 381 -1.07 27.37 38.68
C GLY A 381 -1.20 26.83 40.12
N SER A 382 -0.82 25.58 40.37
CA SER A 382 -0.76 25.00 41.73
C SER A 382 0.44 25.45 42.57
N ARG A 383 1.57 25.82 41.94
CA ARG A 383 2.78 26.27 42.65
C ARG A 383 2.61 27.62 43.33
N HIS A 384 1.77 28.50 42.79
CA HIS A 384 1.40 29.76 43.47
C HIS A 384 0.66 29.54 44.79
N ARG A 385 0.14 28.33 45.05
CA ARG A 385 -0.62 27.99 46.26
C ARG A 385 0.16 27.17 47.30
N THR A 386 1.26 26.52 46.94
CA THR A 386 2.06 25.70 47.86
C THR A 386 3.54 25.64 47.47
N ARG A 387 4.44 25.97 48.41
CA ARG A 387 5.90 26.15 48.19
C ARG A 387 6.71 24.84 48.10
N SER A 388 6.06 23.68 48.13
CA SER A 388 6.72 22.35 48.18
C SER A 388 6.67 21.61 46.83
N ARG A 389 7.84 21.20 46.34
CA ARG A 389 8.04 20.42 45.09
C ARG A 389 7.82 18.91 45.36
N SER A 390 6.65 18.55 45.88
CA SER A 390 6.31 17.15 46.21
C SER A 390 5.91 16.33 44.97
N ARG A 391 6.22 15.01 44.94
CA ARG A 391 5.73 14.03 43.93
C ARG A 391 4.21 14.12 43.71
N LYS A 392 3.44 14.52 44.73
CA LYS A 392 1.99 14.74 44.65
C LYS A 392 1.58 15.86 43.66
N ASN A 393 2.45 16.85 43.40
CA ASN A 393 2.17 17.95 42.47
C ASN A 393 2.39 17.56 40.99
N ILE A 394 3.25 16.58 40.72
CA ILE A 394 3.47 16.04 39.36
C ILE A 394 2.26 15.20 38.94
N LEU A 395 1.76 14.34 39.83
CA LEU A 395 0.54 13.55 39.60
C LEU A 395 -0.72 14.41 39.43
N LYS A 396 -0.78 15.60 40.06
CA LYS A 396 -1.88 16.55 39.87
C LYS A 396 -1.89 17.21 38.50
N GLY A 397 -0.73 17.42 37.86
CA GLY A 397 -0.63 18.04 36.54
C GLY A 397 -1.31 17.21 35.44
N TRP A 398 -1.36 15.89 35.59
CA TRP A 398 -1.91 14.97 34.58
C TRP A 398 -3.41 14.65 34.76
N ARG A 399 -4.11 15.33 35.68
CA ARG A 399 -5.51 15.02 36.01
C ARG A 399 -6.49 15.19 34.84
N SER A 400 -6.24 16.15 33.95
CA SER A 400 -7.07 16.39 32.76
C SER A 400 -6.73 15.47 31.59
N ALA A 401 -5.58 14.78 31.63
CA ALA A 401 -5.10 14.02 30.48
C ALA A 401 -6.02 12.84 30.10
N PRO A 402 -6.58 12.03 31.02
CA PRO A 402 -7.52 10.97 30.63
C PRO A 402 -8.75 11.51 29.88
N PHE A 403 -9.32 12.63 30.35
CA PHE A 403 -10.47 13.25 29.68
C PHE A 403 -10.10 13.75 28.27
N LEU A 404 -8.98 14.47 28.13
CA LEU A 404 -8.53 14.99 26.84
C LEU A 404 -8.15 13.87 25.86
N LEU A 405 -7.60 12.76 26.36
CA LEU A 405 -7.37 11.55 25.55
C LEU A 405 -8.68 10.98 25.05
N VAL A 406 -9.69 10.78 25.92
CA VAL A 406 -11.00 10.26 25.50
C VAL A 406 -11.61 11.16 24.41
N VAL A 407 -11.58 12.49 24.61
CA VAL A 407 -12.06 13.44 23.61
C VAL A 407 -11.29 13.29 22.29
N ALA A 408 -9.96 13.21 22.34
CA ALA A 408 -9.15 13.04 21.14
C ALA A 408 -9.46 11.72 20.41
N PHE A 409 -9.51 10.59 21.11
CA PHE A 409 -9.83 9.27 20.55
C PHE A 409 -11.23 9.23 19.92
N VAL A 410 -12.23 9.80 20.60
CA VAL A 410 -13.60 9.85 20.08
C VAL A 410 -13.68 10.77 18.86
N ALA A 411 -13.09 11.96 18.94
CA ALA A 411 -13.24 12.98 17.90
C ALA A 411 -12.36 12.72 16.66
N VAL A 412 -11.24 12.00 16.78
CA VAL A 412 -10.33 11.74 15.66
C VAL A 412 -10.51 10.32 15.10
N PRO A 413 -9.87 9.25 15.59
CA PRO A 413 -9.98 7.94 14.95
C PRO A 413 -11.41 7.39 14.95
N VAL A 414 -12.15 7.46 16.06
CA VAL A 414 -13.54 6.94 16.10
C VAL A 414 -14.47 7.79 15.24
N GLY A 415 -14.32 9.12 15.27
CA GLY A 415 -15.07 10.04 14.43
C GLY A 415 -14.82 9.79 12.94
N THR A 416 -13.55 9.63 12.54
CA THR A 416 -13.18 9.33 11.15
C THR A 416 -13.74 7.98 10.71
N VAL A 417 -13.68 6.94 11.56
CA VAL A 417 -14.33 5.66 11.26
C VAL A 417 -15.83 5.87 11.06
N ALA A 418 -16.52 6.50 12.00
CA ALA A 418 -17.97 6.71 11.92
C ALA A 418 -18.40 7.52 10.68
N MET A 419 -17.62 8.51 10.28
CA MET A 419 -17.91 9.35 9.12
C MET A 419 -17.69 8.63 7.78
N ASN A 420 -16.80 7.63 7.72
CA ASN A 420 -16.40 7.00 6.48
C ASN A 420 -16.79 5.52 6.38
N TYR A 421 -17.29 4.90 7.45
CA TYR A 421 -17.55 3.46 7.53
C TYR A 421 -18.33 2.93 6.31
N SER A 422 -19.48 3.54 5.97
CA SER A 422 -20.31 3.09 4.86
C SER A 422 -19.63 3.18 3.49
N SER A 423 -18.61 4.04 3.34
CA SER A 423 -17.85 4.16 2.10
C SER A 423 -16.67 3.17 2.02
N GLN A 424 -16.18 2.72 3.18
CA GLN A 424 -15.04 1.81 3.29
C GLN A 424 -15.46 0.37 3.53
N ASP A 425 -16.73 0.13 3.86
CA ASP A 425 -17.31 -1.19 4.03
C ASP A 425 -17.55 -1.85 2.66
N LEU A 426 -16.67 -2.80 2.32
CA LEU A 426 -16.78 -3.60 1.11
C LEU A 426 -17.30 -5.02 1.40
N SER A 427 -17.81 -5.30 2.61
CA SER A 427 -18.23 -6.66 3.01
C SER A 427 -19.31 -7.29 2.13
N ASP A 428 -20.06 -6.47 1.39
CA ASP A 428 -21.07 -6.89 0.41
C ASP A 428 -20.67 -6.57 -1.06
N ASP A 429 -19.44 -6.08 -1.32
CA ASP A 429 -19.04 -5.70 -2.68
C ASP A 429 -18.66 -6.92 -3.53
N ARG A 430 -19.54 -7.25 -4.48
CA ARG A 430 -19.33 -8.29 -5.50
C ARG A 430 -19.32 -7.77 -6.94
N ARG A 431 -19.24 -6.45 -7.14
CA ARG A 431 -19.45 -5.85 -8.47
C ARG A 431 -18.49 -6.37 -9.55
N ALA A 432 -17.23 -6.62 -9.20
CA ALA A 432 -16.23 -7.11 -10.14
C ALA A 432 -16.41 -8.60 -10.47
N GLU A 433 -16.70 -9.42 -9.45
CA GLU A 433 -17.06 -10.83 -9.59
C GLU A 433 -18.33 -10.98 -10.46
N GLU A 434 -19.43 -10.33 -10.08
CA GLU A 434 -20.71 -10.41 -10.82
C GLU A 434 -20.57 -9.99 -12.29
N PHE A 435 -19.74 -8.97 -12.57
CA PHE A 435 -19.45 -8.57 -13.93
C PHE A 435 -18.69 -9.66 -14.71
N ALA A 436 -17.63 -10.21 -14.12
CA ALA A 436 -16.79 -11.20 -14.78
C ALA A 436 -17.54 -12.52 -15.01
N GLU A 437 -18.25 -13.02 -13.99
CA GLU A 437 -19.08 -14.22 -14.10
C GLU A 437 -20.15 -14.05 -15.19
N ALA A 438 -20.90 -12.95 -15.17
CA ALA A 438 -21.92 -12.69 -16.17
C ALA A 438 -21.33 -12.61 -17.59
N ALA A 439 -20.11 -12.09 -17.74
CA ALA A 439 -19.46 -12.01 -19.02
C ALA A 439 -18.99 -13.38 -19.54
N ILE A 440 -18.46 -14.23 -18.66
CA ILE A 440 -18.03 -15.60 -19.00
C ILE A 440 -19.24 -16.51 -19.27
N ASP A 441 -20.29 -16.45 -18.45
CA ASP A 441 -21.50 -17.28 -18.61
C ASP A 441 -22.24 -17.04 -19.93
N MET A 442 -22.09 -15.84 -20.50
CA MET A 442 -22.72 -15.46 -21.76
C MET A 442 -21.90 -15.85 -22.99
N ALA A 443 -20.60 -16.07 -22.81
CA ALA A 443 -19.66 -16.39 -23.86
C ALA A 443 -19.66 -17.92 -24.09
N SER A 444 -19.64 -18.36 -25.35
CA SER A 444 -19.53 -19.79 -25.66
C SER A 444 -18.06 -20.26 -25.52
N PRO A 445 -17.79 -21.54 -25.22
CA PRO A 445 -16.41 -22.06 -25.21
C PRO A 445 -15.65 -21.73 -26.50
N GLY A 446 -14.40 -21.27 -26.37
CA GLY A 446 -13.56 -20.81 -27.48
C GLY A 446 -13.87 -19.39 -27.99
N SER A 447 -14.83 -18.68 -27.40
CA SER A 447 -15.14 -17.30 -27.79
C SER A 447 -14.10 -16.31 -27.30
N VAL A 448 -13.97 -15.21 -28.02
CA VAL A 448 -13.10 -14.08 -27.64
C VAL A 448 -13.95 -13.00 -26.97
N VAL A 449 -13.56 -12.60 -25.76
CA VAL A 449 -14.19 -11.49 -25.03
C VAL A 449 -13.19 -10.34 -24.95
N ILE A 450 -13.48 -9.25 -25.66
CA ILE A 450 -12.63 -8.08 -25.73
C ILE A 450 -13.15 -7.02 -24.77
N ALA A 451 -12.31 -6.63 -23.82
CA ALA A 451 -12.61 -5.58 -22.85
C ALA A 451 -11.88 -4.27 -23.13
N ASP A 452 -12.58 -3.16 -22.92
CA ASP A 452 -11.97 -1.85 -22.78
C ASP A 452 -11.89 -1.45 -21.30
N GLY A 453 -10.76 -0.84 -20.93
CA GLY A 453 -10.44 -0.44 -19.57
C GLY A 453 -9.86 -1.56 -18.70
N GLU A 454 -9.04 -1.14 -17.74
CA GLU A 454 -8.34 -2.02 -16.79
C GLU A 454 -9.33 -2.79 -15.90
N ALA A 455 -10.32 -2.11 -15.32
CA ALA A 455 -11.31 -2.70 -14.43
C ALA A 455 -11.97 -3.97 -15.01
N LYS A 456 -12.41 -3.91 -16.28
CA LYS A 456 -13.07 -5.03 -16.97
C LYS A 456 -12.07 -6.07 -17.44
N THR A 457 -10.94 -5.64 -18.00
CA THR A 457 -9.87 -6.54 -18.46
C THR A 457 -9.36 -7.42 -17.31
N PHE A 458 -9.02 -6.80 -16.18
CA PHE A 458 -8.40 -7.47 -15.05
C PHE A 458 -9.37 -8.36 -14.29
N ALA A 459 -10.66 -7.99 -14.23
CA ALA A 459 -11.70 -8.87 -13.72
C ALA A 459 -11.88 -10.12 -14.59
N LEU A 460 -11.92 -9.97 -15.92
CA LEU A 460 -11.99 -11.11 -16.84
C LEU A 460 -10.74 -11.99 -16.77
N TRP A 461 -9.55 -11.41 -16.63
CA TRP A 461 -8.31 -12.17 -16.47
C TRP A 461 -8.30 -12.99 -15.19
N TYR A 462 -8.75 -12.41 -14.06
CA TYR A 462 -8.90 -13.14 -12.82
C TYR A 462 -9.86 -14.32 -12.98
N GLU A 463 -11.06 -14.06 -13.46
CA GLU A 463 -12.09 -15.07 -13.62
C GLU A 463 -11.62 -16.19 -14.55
N THR A 464 -11.06 -15.85 -15.71
CA THR A 464 -10.62 -16.85 -16.69
C THR A 464 -9.38 -17.61 -16.26
N PHE A 465 -8.40 -16.97 -15.60
CA PHE A 465 -7.11 -17.63 -15.33
C PHE A 465 -7.01 -18.25 -13.93
N VAL A 466 -7.96 -17.95 -13.06
CA VAL A 466 -7.95 -18.40 -11.66
C VAL A 466 -9.19 -19.21 -11.33
N GLU A 467 -10.38 -18.61 -11.46
CA GLU A 467 -11.62 -19.23 -10.96
C GLU A 467 -12.23 -20.24 -11.96
N ARG A 468 -12.24 -19.89 -13.25
CA ARG A 468 -12.83 -20.69 -14.34
C ARG A 468 -11.87 -20.92 -15.52
N PRO A 469 -10.69 -21.53 -15.29
CA PRO A 469 -9.74 -21.88 -16.34
C PRO A 469 -10.28 -22.85 -17.40
N GLU A 470 -11.37 -23.56 -17.09
CA GLU A 470 -12.08 -24.47 -17.98
C GLU A 470 -13.07 -23.78 -18.93
N SER A 471 -13.34 -22.48 -18.77
CA SER A 471 -14.32 -21.75 -19.59
C SER A 471 -13.95 -21.68 -21.08
N GLU A 472 -12.67 -21.89 -21.42
CA GLU A 472 -12.11 -21.76 -22.78
C GLU A 472 -12.35 -20.37 -23.41
N VAL A 473 -12.75 -19.37 -22.62
CA VAL A 473 -12.89 -17.99 -23.07
C VAL A 473 -11.51 -17.37 -23.24
N ILE A 474 -11.33 -16.57 -24.28
CA ILE A 474 -10.09 -15.83 -24.55
C ILE A 474 -10.33 -14.36 -24.17
N PRO A 475 -9.88 -13.89 -22.99
CA PRO A 475 -10.06 -12.51 -22.56
C PRO A 475 -8.95 -11.62 -23.13
N ILE A 476 -9.32 -10.66 -23.98
CA ILE A 476 -8.39 -9.74 -24.65
C ILE A 476 -8.62 -8.31 -24.14
N SER A 477 -7.52 -7.60 -23.88
CA SER A 477 -7.58 -6.16 -23.61
C SER A 477 -7.45 -5.37 -24.90
N ALA A 478 -8.47 -4.57 -25.24
CA ALA A 478 -8.41 -3.68 -26.39
C ALA A 478 -7.24 -2.67 -26.27
N ARG A 479 -6.95 -2.20 -25.05
CA ARG A 479 -5.90 -1.20 -24.80
C ARG A 479 -4.49 -1.76 -24.92
N LEU A 480 -4.30 -3.07 -24.76
CA LEU A 480 -2.98 -3.68 -24.90
C LEU A 480 -2.64 -4.01 -26.36
N LEU A 481 -3.63 -4.01 -27.27
CA LEU A 481 -3.40 -4.23 -28.71
C LEU A 481 -2.53 -3.14 -29.35
N GLN A 482 -2.38 -1.97 -28.71
CA GLN A 482 -1.46 -0.94 -29.16
C GLN A 482 0.02 -1.32 -28.96
N PHE A 483 0.30 -2.32 -28.13
CA PHE A 483 1.67 -2.76 -27.85
C PHE A 483 2.05 -3.94 -28.76
N ASP A 484 3.19 -3.80 -29.41
CA ASP A 484 3.79 -4.76 -30.35
C ASP A 484 4.02 -6.16 -29.76
N TRP A 485 4.24 -6.27 -28.45
CA TRP A 485 4.41 -7.54 -27.75
C TRP A 485 3.11 -8.29 -27.49
N TYR A 486 1.95 -7.62 -27.45
CA TYR A 486 0.72 -8.24 -26.94
C TYR A 486 0.11 -9.27 -27.89
N GLY A 487 -0.05 -8.93 -29.17
CA GLY A 487 -0.55 -9.86 -30.20
C GLY A 487 0.26 -11.16 -30.29
N PRO A 488 1.59 -11.09 -30.46
CA PRO A 488 2.47 -12.26 -30.41
C PRO A 488 2.31 -13.11 -29.13
N SER A 489 2.18 -12.46 -27.96
CA SER A 489 1.97 -13.18 -26.69
C SER A 489 0.63 -13.94 -26.66
N LEU A 490 -0.42 -13.37 -27.26
CA LEU A 490 -1.70 -14.05 -27.41
C LEU A 490 -1.60 -15.26 -28.35
N ASN A 491 -0.85 -15.15 -29.45
CA ASN A 491 -0.62 -16.26 -30.38
C ASN A 491 0.18 -17.41 -29.77
N GLU A 492 1.17 -17.11 -28.92
CA GLU A 492 1.90 -18.13 -28.17
C GLU A 492 0.97 -18.90 -27.22
N ARG A 493 0.03 -18.18 -26.59
CA ARG A 493 -0.90 -18.75 -25.61
C ARG A 493 -2.09 -19.48 -26.24
N TYR A 494 -2.59 -18.99 -27.36
CA TYR A 494 -3.76 -19.54 -28.06
C TYR A 494 -3.42 -19.90 -29.52
N PRO A 495 -2.55 -20.90 -29.77
CA PRO A 495 -2.05 -21.19 -31.11
C PRO A 495 -3.18 -21.53 -32.09
N GLY A 496 -3.25 -20.79 -33.20
CA GLY A 496 -4.22 -21.00 -34.28
C GLY A 496 -5.63 -20.46 -34.01
N GLN A 497 -5.92 -19.95 -32.81
CA GLN A 497 -7.25 -19.41 -32.45
C GLN A 497 -7.38 -17.91 -32.73
N LEU A 498 -6.27 -17.23 -32.99
CA LEU A 498 -6.18 -15.79 -33.23
C LEU A 498 -5.39 -15.49 -34.53
N PRO A 499 -5.49 -14.26 -35.07
CA PRO A 499 -4.79 -13.87 -36.29
C PRO A 499 -3.28 -14.05 -36.20
N ALA A 500 -2.66 -14.56 -37.27
CA ALA A 500 -1.21 -14.72 -37.33
C ALA A 500 -0.48 -13.37 -37.46
N GLU A 501 -1.11 -12.40 -38.15
CA GLU A 501 -0.58 -11.05 -38.37
C GLU A 501 -1.39 -10.04 -37.57
N TRP A 502 -0.68 -9.12 -36.89
CA TRP A 502 -1.27 -8.11 -36.03
C TRP A 502 -1.05 -6.73 -36.62
N PRO A 503 -2.11 -6.03 -37.06
CA PRO A 503 -2.03 -4.62 -37.42
C PRO A 503 -1.51 -3.78 -36.25
N SER A 504 -0.79 -2.71 -36.56
CA SER A 504 -0.18 -1.83 -35.56
C SER A 504 -1.17 -0.89 -34.88
N ASP A 505 -2.33 -0.65 -35.49
CA ASP A 505 -3.40 0.15 -34.92
C ASP A 505 -4.46 -0.73 -34.24
N VAL A 506 -5.07 -0.21 -33.17
CA VAL A 506 -6.02 -0.97 -32.35
C VAL A 506 -7.25 -1.38 -33.15
N LEU A 507 -7.78 -0.52 -34.03
CA LEU A 507 -8.97 -0.83 -34.80
C LEU A 507 -8.71 -1.98 -35.76
N GLY A 508 -7.64 -1.91 -36.55
CA GLY A 508 -7.23 -2.99 -37.45
C GLY A 508 -6.98 -4.31 -36.71
N ALA A 509 -6.38 -4.26 -35.52
CA ALA A 509 -6.19 -5.46 -34.69
C ALA A 509 -7.54 -6.06 -34.22
N LEU A 510 -8.51 -5.23 -33.86
CA LEU A 510 -9.86 -5.68 -33.51
C LEU A 510 -10.58 -6.31 -34.71
N GLU A 511 -10.51 -5.66 -35.89
CA GLU A 511 -11.09 -6.19 -37.13
C GLU A 511 -10.45 -7.53 -37.50
N ALA A 512 -9.12 -7.66 -37.40
CA ALA A 512 -8.41 -8.91 -37.65
C ALA A 512 -8.89 -10.04 -36.72
N ILE A 513 -9.05 -9.77 -35.41
CA ILE A 513 -9.60 -10.75 -34.46
C ILE A 513 -11.01 -11.17 -34.88
N ILE A 514 -11.87 -10.21 -35.20
CA ILE A 514 -13.26 -10.47 -35.58
C ILE A 514 -13.30 -11.34 -36.83
N ASP A 515 -12.57 -10.99 -37.87
CA ASP A 515 -12.56 -11.72 -39.15
C ASP A 515 -12.01 -13.14 -39.01
N HIS A 516 -11.06 -13.37 -38.11
CA HIS A 516 -10.52 -14.71 -37.83
C HIS A 516 -11.48 -15.58 -36.99
N THR A 517 -12.11 -15.01 -35.95
CA THR A 517 -12.90 -15.75 -34.96
C THR A 517 -14.39 -15.87 -35.31
N ALA A 518 -14.92 -15.06 -36.23
CA ALA A 518 -16.35 -14.93 -36.51
C ALA A 518 -17.07 -16.21 -36.99
N VAL A 519 -16.37 -17.31 -37.27
CA VAL A 519 -16.95 -18.51 -37.93
C VAL A 519 -17.32 -19.65 -36.98
N GLU A 520 -16.67 -19.84 -35.82
CA GLU A 520 -16.90 -21.04 -34.97
C GLU A 520 -17.41 -20.74 -33.54
N SER A 521 -16.88 -19.72 -32.85
CA SER A 521 -17.16 -19.50 -31.40
C SER A 521 -17.71 -18.10 -31.03
N GLY A 522 -17.48 -17.10 -31.89
CA GLY A 522 -18.01 -15.73 -31.76
C GLY A 522 -17.13 -14.77 -30.96
N VAL A 523 -17.33 -13.46 -31.19
CA VAL A 523 -16.61 -12.36 -30.52
C VAL A 523 -17.59 -11.49 -29.75
N TYR A 524 -17.22 -11.13 -28.52
CA TYR A 524 -17.99 -10.28 -27.62
C TYR A 524 -17.17 -9.07 -27.18
N LEU A 525 -17.80 -7.90 -27.11
CA LEU A 525 -17.20 -6.66 -26.61
C LEU A 525 -17.87 -6.26 -25.29
N THR A 526 -17.09 -5.80 -24.32
CA THR A 526 -17.64 -5.25 -23.06
C THR A 526 -18.04 -3.78 -23.17
N TYR A 527 -17.99 -3.22 -24.38
CA TYR A 527 -18.24 -1.83 -24.71
C TYR A 527 -18.81 -1.71 -26.13
N PHE A 528 -19.49 -0.60 -26.40
CA PHE A 528 -19.93 -0.27 -27.76
C PHE A 528 -18.80 0.45 -28.50
N SER A 529 -18.45 -0.03 -29.69
CA SER A 529 -17.47 0.61 -30.57
C SER A 529 -18.18 1.19 -31.80
N PRO A 530 -18.25 2.53 -31.94
CA PRO A 530 -18.82 3.16 -33.13
C PRO A 530 -18.08 2.78 -34.40
N ASP A 531 -16.75 2.71 -34.34
CA ASP A 531 -15.89 2.39 -35.49
C ASP A 531 -16.15 0.96 -35.99
N LEU A 532 -16.23 -0.03 -35.08
CA LEU A 532 -16.61 -1.39 -35.46
C LEU A 532 -18.07 -1.49 -35.92
N ALA A 533 -18.95 -0.61 -35.43
CA ALA A 533 -20.34 -0.58 -35.89
C ALA A 533 -20.51 -0.01 -37.31
N GLU A 534 -19.45 0.46 -37.97
CA GLU A 534 -19.50 0.78 -39.40
C GLU A 534 -19.54 -0.51 -40.24
N ASN A 535 -18.66 -1.46 -39.91
CA ASN A 535 -18.44 -2.69 -40.67
C ASN A 535 -19.17 -3.93 -40.11
N TYR A 536 -19.48 -3.94 -38.80
CA TYR A 536 -20.05 -5.10 -38.11
C TYR A 536 -21.39 -4.81 -37.43
N ALA A 537 -22.19 -5.85 -37.22
CA ALA A 537 -23.41 -5.80 -36.43
C ALA A 537 -23.06 -5.99 -34.94
N LEU A 538 -23.33 -4.98 -34.12
CA LEU A 538 -23.15 -5.05 -32.66
C LEU A 538 -24.50 -5.24 -31.98
N SER A 539 -24.79 -6.47 -31.56
CA SER A 539 -26.04 -6.80 -30.88
C SER A 539 -25.85 -6.74 -29.36
N LEU A 540 -26.56 -5.83 -28.69
CA LEU A 540 -26.56 -5.75 -27.23
C LEU A 540 -27.20 -7.02 -26.65
N GLN A 541 -26.46 -7.66 -25.75
CA GLN A 541 -26.86 -8.83 -25.00
C GLN A 541 -27.15 -8.43 -23.54
N PRO A 542 -27.76 -9.33 -22.74
CA PRO A 542 -27.90 -9.12 -21.30
C PRO A 542 -26.56 -8.75 -20.63
N HIS A 543 -26.64 -8.05 -19.49
CA HIS A 543 -25.46 -7.63 -18.72
C HIS A 543 -24.46 -6.70 -19.44
N GLY A 544 -24.83 -6.13 -20.59
CA GLY A 544 -24.08 -5.03 -21.22
C GLY A 544 -22.97 -5.45 -22.18
N LEU A 545 -22.91 -6.74 -22.55
CA LEU A 545 -22.01 -7.23 -23.59
C LEU A 545 -22.59 -7.01 -24.99
N TYR A 546 -21.73 -6.80 -25.98
CA TYR A 546 -22.12 -6.68 -27.38
C TYR A 546 -21.57 -7.87 -28.16
N LYS A 547 -22.46 -8.71 -28.70
CA LYS A 547 -22.05 -9.80 -29.60
C LYS A 547 -21.85 -9.25 -31.00
N VAL A 548 -20.66 -9.48 -31.54
CA VAL A 548 -20.27 -9.07 -32.90
C VAL A 548 -20.80 -10.10 -33.91
N GLY A 549 -21.42 -9.61 -34.98
CA GLY A 549 -21.84 -10.41 -36.13
C GLY A 549 -21.50 -9.72 -37.44
N LEU A 550 -21.44 -10.50 -38.53
CA LEU A 550 -21.28 -9.96 -39.88
C LEU A 550 -22.57 -9.24 -40.31
N ARG A 551 -22.42 -8.14 -41.06
CA ARG A 551 -23.54 -7.39 -41.66
C ARG A 551 -23.99 -7.95 -42.99
#